data_AF-A0A960B4S9-F1
#
_entry.id   AF-A0A960B4S9-F1
#
_cell.length_a   1.000
_cell.length_b   1.000
_cell.length_c   1.000
_cell.angle_alpha   90.00
_cell.angle_beta   90.00
_cell.angle_gamma   90.00
#
_symmetry.space_group_name_H-M   'P 1'
#
loop_
_entity.id
_entity.type
_entity.pdbx_description
1 polymer ?
#
loop_
_entity_poly.entity_id
_entity_poly.type
_entity_poly.pdbx_seq_one_letter_code
_entity_poly.pdbx_strand_id
1 'polypeptide(L)' 'MSRQLREVVFVDGVRTPFGKAKGQYAETRADDLVIKCIRDLLRRNPSLPPARVDDVAIAATTQIGDQGLTIG' A
#
# COMPACT_ATOMS: atom_id res chain seq x y z
N MET A 1 8.03 -30.76 15.06
CA MET A 1 7.31 -29.76 15.88
C MET A 1 6.09 -29.30 15.11
N SER A 2 4.89 -29.40 15.68
CA SER A 2 3.69 -28.84 15.07
C SER A 2 3.74 -27.32 15.20
N ARG A 3 3.73 -26.61 14.06
CA ARG A 3 3.61 -25.16 14.04
C ARG A 3 2.18 -24.81 14.46
N GLN A 4 1.99 -24.23 15.64
CA GLN A 4 0.73 -23.57 15.97
C GLN A 4 0.58 -22.37 15.02
N LEU A 5 -0.44 -22.40 14.17
CA LEU A 5 -0.76 -21.27 13.30
C LEU A 5 -1.47 -20.22 14.16
N ARG A 6 -0.93 -19.00 14.16
CA ARG A 6 -1.62 -17.83 14.71
C ARG A 6 -2.72 -17.42 13.74
N GLU A 7 -3.85 -16.98 14.28
CA GLU A 7 -4.94 -16.43 13.49
C GLU A 7 -4.49 -15.17 12.74
N VAL A 8 -4.89 -15.06 11.47
CA VAL A 8 -4.57 -13.92 10.61
C VAL A 8 -5.80 -13.02 10.56
N VAL A 9 -5.61 -11.74 10.87
CA VAL A 9 -6.69 -10.76 10.96
C VAL A 9 -6.44 -9.57 10.04
N PHE A 10 -7.52 -9.00 9.49
CA PHE A 10 -7.49 -7.70 8.82
C PHE A 10 -7.78 -6.60 9.84
N VAL A 11 -6.80 -5.75 10.11
CA VAL A 11 -6.90 -4.73 11.19
C VAL A 11 -7.47 -3.42 10.68
N ASP A 12 -6.95 -2.91 9.56
CA ASP A 12 -7.33 -1.62 9.00
C ASP A 12 -6.98 -1.53 7.51
N GLY A 13 -7.62 -0.63 6.78
CA GLY A 13 -7.37 -0.35 5.37
C GLY A 13 -7.66 1.09 4.98
N VAL A 14 -6.88 1.60 4.04
CA VAL A 14 -7.09 2.90 3.38
C VAL A 14 -6.82 2.74 1.89
N ARG A 15 -7.29 3.71 1.11
CA ARG A 15 -7.01 3.79 -0.32
C ARG A 15 -6.90 5.24 -0.76
N THR A 16 -6.26 5.46 -1.90
CA THR A 16 -6.40 6.72 -2.61
C THR A 16 -7.81 6.84 -3.21
N PRO A 17 -8.27 8.07 -3.51
CA PRO A 17 -9.28 8.28 -4.54
C PRO A 17 -8.91 7.58 -5.85
N PHE A 18 -9.92 7.28 -6.67
CA PHE A 18 -9.70 6.81 -8.03
C PHE A 18 -9.51 8.00 -8.96
N GLY A 19 -8.42 7.98 -9.74
CA GLY A 19 -8.15 8.98 -10.78
C GLY A 19 -8.52 8.45 -12.16
N LYS A 20 -8.91 9.35 -13.07
CA LYS A 20 -9.03 9.02 -14.51
C LYS A 20 -7.65 9.06 -15.17
N ALA A 21 -7.47 8.28 -16.24
CA ALA A 21 -6.29 8.39 -17.10
C ALA A 21 -6.13 9.83 -17.61
N LYS A 22 -4.90 10.36 -17.57
CA LYS A 22 -4.59 11.78 -17.85
C LYS A 22 -5.36 12.78 -16.95
N GLY A 23 -5.79 12.34 -15.77
CA GLY A 23 -6.50 13.15 -14.78
C GLY A 23 -5.63 13.53 -13.58
N GLN A 24 -6.23 13.53 -12.38
CA GLN A 24 -5.63 14.02 -11.14
C GLN A 24 -4.24 13.43 -10.81
N TYR A 25 -4.00 12.17 -11.17
CA TYR A 25 -2.73 11.47 -10.89
C TYR A 25 -1.82 11.31 -12.12
N ALA A 26 -2.09 12.03 -13.22
CA ALA A 26 -1.31 11.89 -14.44
C ALA A 26 0.19 12.14 -14.24
N GLU A 27 0.52 13.11 -13.38
CA GLU A 27 1.89 13.50 -13.04
C GLU A 27 2.34 12.91 -11.70
N THR A 28 1.63 11.91 -11.17
CA THR A 28 1.97 11.27 -9.89
C THR A 28 2.53 9.89 -10.13
N ARG A 29 3.69 9.59 -9.53
CA ARG A 29 4.28 8.25 -9.59
C ARG A 29 3.45 7.27 -8.75
N ALA A 30 3.44 6.00 -9.15
CA ALA A 30 2.61 4.99 -8.49
C ALA A 30 3.07 4.72 -7.05
N ASP A 31 4.37 4.78 -6.77
CA ASP A 31 4.93 4.65 -5.43
C ASP A 31 4.49 5.79 -4.49
N ASP A 32 4.40 7.02 -4.99
CA ASP A 32 3.87 8.15 -4.21
C ASP A 32 2.41 7.92 -3.76
N LEU A 33 1.60 7.27 -4.60
CA LEU A 33 0.23 6.88 -4.25
C LEU A 33 0.22 5.83 -3.13
N VAL A 34 1.07 4.81 -3.23
CA VAL A 34 1.18 3.75 -2.21
C VAL A 34 1.70 4.29 -0.89
N ILE A 35 2.73 5.14 -0.91
CA ILE A 35 3.33 5.76 0.28
C ILE A 35 2.30 6.62 1.01
N LYS A 36 1.39 7.28 0.27
CA LYS A 36 0.31 8.06 0.89
C LYS A 36 -0.62 7.18 1.73
N CYS A 37 -0.98 6.00 1.23
CA CYS A 37 -1.77 5.01 1.97
C CYS A 37 -1.03 4.50 3.22
N ILE A 38 0.25 4.12 3.09
CA ILE A 38 1.05 3.60 4.22
C ILE A 38 1.16 4.65 5.34
N ARG A 39 1.47 5.90 4.99
CA ARG A 39 1.56 7.00 5.96
C ARG A 39 0.23 7.26 6.66
N ASP A 40 -0.89 7.12 5.95
CA ASP A 40 -2.21 7.33 6.54
C ASP A 40 -2.60 6.20 7.49
N LEU A 41 -2.28 4.94 7.16
CA LEU A 41 -2.46 3.81 8.08
C LEU A 41 -1.67 4.00 9.38
N LEU A 42 -0.38 4.39 9.30
CA LEU A 42 0.42 4.65 10.49
C LEU A 42 -0.12 5.83 11.30
N ARG A 43 -0.63 6.88 10.64
CA ARG A 43 -1.25 8.02 11.31
C ARG A 43 -2.53 7.63 12.06
N ARG A 44 -3.36 6.76 11.46
CA ARG A 44 -4.59 6.25 12.08
C ARG A 44 -4.32 5.30 13.25
N ASN A 45 -3.14 4.69 13.28
CA ASN A 45 -2.74 3.70 14.28
C ASN A 45 -1.48 4.16 15.05
N PRO A 46 -1.55 5.26 15.84
CA PRO A 46 -0.38 5.84 16.50
C PRO A 46 0.27 4.94 17.57
N SER A 47 -0.46 3.92 18.04
CA SER A 47 0.04 2.93 18.99
C SER A 47 0.89 1.83 18.35
N LEU A 48 0.95 1.76 17.01
CA LEU A 48 1.77 0.81 16.27
C LEU A 48 3.15 1.40 15.97
N PRO A 49 4.24 0.92 16.62
CA PRO A 49 5.58 1.36 16.26
C PRO A 49 5.94 0.89 14.84
N PRO A 50 6.46 1.74 13.95
CA PRO A 50 6.79 1.33 12.58
C PRO A 50 7.78 0.16 12.51
N ALA A 51 8.70 0.04 13.47
CA ALA A 51 9.65 -1.06 13.58
C ALA A 51 9.02 -2.43 13.87
N ARG A 52 7.71 -2.49 14.16
CA ARG A 52 6.94 -3.74 14.34
C ARG A 52 6.37 -4.29 13.03
N VAL A 53 6.53 -3.57 11.93
CA VAL A 53 6.14 -4.04 10.58
C VAL A 53 7.32 -4.79 9.99
N ASP A 54 7.19 -6.12 9.91
CA ASP A 54 8.28 -6.98 9.44
C ASP A 54 8.39 -6.97 7.90
N ASP A 55 7.25 -6.92 7.20
CA ASP A 55 7.18 -7.01 5.74
C ASP A 55 6.15 -6.04 5.15
N VAL A 56 6.45 -5.55 3.95
CA VAL A 56 5.55 -4.73 3.13
C VAL A 56 5.44 -5.35 1.74
N ALA A 57 4.28 -5.93 1.44
CA ALA A 57 4.01 -6.52 0.14
C ALA A 57 3.26 -5.52 -0.76
N ILE A 58 3.84 -5.17 -1.91
CA ILE A 58 3.25 -4.28 -2.92
C ILE A 58 3.15 -5.03 -4.24
N ALA A 59 1.96 -5.02 -4.84
CA ALA A 59 1.70 -5.63 -6.14
C ALA A 59 1.45 -4.54 -7.20
N ALA A 60 1.98 -4.76 -8.41
CA ALA A 60 1.73 -3.94 -9.57
C ALA A 60 1.62 -4.85 -10.81
N THR A 61 0.63 -4.60 -11.66
CA THR A 61 0.21 -5.56 -12.70
C THR A 61 1.08 -5.53 -13.96
N THR A 62 1.66 -4.38 -14.33
CA THR A 62 2.31 -4.21 -15.66
C THR A 62 3.74 -3.68 -15.56
N GLN A 63 4.70 -4.42 -14.99
CA GLN A 63 6.10 -3.99 -14.79
C GLN A 63 6.91 -3.74 -16.10
N ILE A 64 6.61 -2.70 -16.87
CA ILE A 64 7.44 -2.26 -18.00
C ILE A 64 7.87 -0.80 -17.79
N GLY A 65 9.19 -0.58 -17.78
CA GLY A 65 9.81 0.69 -17.39
C GLY A 65 9.69 0.97 -15.89
N ASP A 66 10.04 2.18 -15.46
CA ASP A 66 10.20 2.52 -14.03
C ASP A 66 8.93 2.46 -13.17
N GLN A 67 7.74 2.27 -13.76
CA GLN A 67 6.44 2.47 -13.10
C GLN A 67 5.35 1.54 -13.63
N GLY A 68 5.67 0.27 -13.79
CA GLY A 68 4.79 -0.59 -14.52
C GLY A 68 3.42 -0.91 -13.87
N LEU A 69 2.38 -0.38 -14.54
CA LEU A 69 1.05 0.11 -14.16
C LEU A 69 0.08 -0.91 -13.47
N THR A 70 -0.90 -0.47 -12.64
CA THR A 70 -2.15 0.22 -13.03
C THR A 70 -2.42 1.56 -12.31
N ILE A 71 -2.81 2.62 -13.05
CA ILE A 71 -3.66 3.72 -12.52
C ILE A 71 -5.02 3.57 -13.20
N GLY A 72 -5.99 3.08 -12.42
CA GLY A 72 -7.32 2.67 -12.83
C GLY A 72 -7.80 1.56 -11.92
#